data_AF-A0A972QG62-F1
#
_entry.id   AF-A0A972QG62-F1
#
_cell.length_a   1.000
_cell.length_b   1.000
_cell.length_c   1.000
_cell.angle_alpha   90.00
_cell.angle_beta   90.00
_cell.angle_gamma   90.00
#
_symmetry.space_group_name_H-M   'P 1'
#
loop_
_entity.id
_entity.type
_entity.pdbx_description
1 polymer ?
#
loop_
_entity_poly.entity_id
_entity_poly.type
_entity_poly.pdbx_seq_one_letter_code
_entity_poly.pdbx_strand_id
1 'polypeptide(L)'
;SNDREKFLTYLASSYERYDAVIHAYILMTNHYHLLLETRRANLSRVLHHINGAYTNYFNAKMRRSGHLFQGRYNGLGDGAN
;
A
#
# COMPACT_ATOMS: atom_id res chain seq x y z
N SER A 1 10.13 13.76 -8.63
CA SER A 1 8.79 13.54 -8.04
C SER A 1 8.97 12.81 -6.71
N ASN A 2 8.55 13.42 -5.58
CA ASN A 2 8.77 12.90 -4.21
C ASN A 2 7.78 11.77 -3.82
N ASP A 3 6.76 11.50 -4.64
CA ASP A 3 5.68 10.55 -4.28
C ASP A 3 6.17 9.11 -4.24
N ARG A 4 7.01 8.72 -5.21
CA ARG A 4 7.60 7.38 -5.28
C ARG A 4 8.50 7.11 -4.08
N GLU A 5 9.34 8.08 -3.72
CA GLU A 5 10.24 7.97 -2.57
C GLU A 5 9.45 7.85 -1.27
N LYS A 6 8.40 8.66 -1.09
CA LYS A 6 7.53 8.51 0.07
C LYS A 6 6.79 7.18 0.09
N PHE A 7 6.26 6.73 -1.05
CA PHE A 7 5.60 5.45 -1.15
C PHE A 7 6.53 4.29 -0.75
N LEU A 8 7.78 4.30 -1.21
CA LEU A 8 8.81 3.33 -0.81
C LEU A 8 9.04 3.29 0.70
N THR A 9 9.01 4.45 1.39
CA THR A 9 9.12 4.44 2.87
C THR A 9 7.97 3.72 3.56
N TYR A 10 6.74 3.81 3.00
CA TYR A 10 5.60 3.09 3.55
C TYR A 10 5.69 1.59 3.27
N LEU A 11 6.16 1.19 2.09
CA LEU A 11 6.44 -0.21 1.77
C LEU A 11 7.51 -0.81 2.68
N ALA A 12 8.62 -0.09 2.92
CA ALA A 12 9.67 -0.53 3.85
C ALA A 12 9.12 -0.67 5.29
N SER A 13 8.34 0.30 5.76
CA SER A 13 7.74 0.22 7.11
C SER A 13 6.74 -0.93 7.26
N SER A 14 6.13 -1.40 6.16
CA SER A 14 5.26 -2.57 6.19
C SER A 14 6.03 -3.86 6.48
N TYR A 15 7.26 -3.99 5.99
CA TYR A 15 8.13 -5.10 6.34
C TYR A 15 8.45 -5.09 7.84
N GLU A 16 8.93 -3.96 8.36
CA GLU A 16 9.32 -3.84 9.78
C GLU A 16 8.15 -4.08 10.75
N ARG A 17 6.96 -3.57 10.41
CA ARG A 17 5.79 -3.60 11.31
C ARG A 17 4.97 -4.88 11.22
N TYR A 18 4.91 -5.47 10.03
CA TYR A 18 3.95 -6.53 9.72
C TYR A 18 4.59 -7.79 9.16
N ASP A 19 5.92 -7.81 8.95
CA ASP A 19 6.62 -8.95 8.31
C ASP A 19 6.04 -9.25 6.93
N ALA A 20 5.73 -8.17 6.19
CA ALA A 20 5.20 -8.20 4.83
C ALA A 20 6.34 -7.94 3.85
N VAL A 21 6.65 -8.93 3.03
CA VAL A 21 7.70 -8.85 2.01
C VAL A 21 7.09 -8.29 0.73
N ILE A 22 7.63 -7.18 0.24
CA ILE A 22 7.18 -6.58 -1.02
C ILE A 22 8.12 -7.04 -2.14
N HIS A 23 7.58 -7.75 -3.13
CA HIS A 23 8.34 -8.24 -4.28
C HIS A 23 8.34 -7.25 -5.44
N ALA A 24 7.20 -6.59 -5.68
CA ALA A 24 7.07 -5.60 -6.74
C ALA A 24 5.96 -4.59 -6.41
N TYR A 25 6.04 -3.40 -7.02
CA TYR A 25 5.00 -2.39 -6.94
C TYR A 25 4.91 -1.56 -8.23
N ILE A 26 3.71 -1.07 -8.52
CA ILE A 26 3.45 -0.05 -9.54
C ILE A 26 2.66 1.07 -8.88
N LEU A 27 3.15 2.31 -8.97
CA LEU A 27 2.45 3.49 -8.44
C LEU A 27 1.93 4.34 -9.59
N MET A 28 0.61 4.50 -9.66
CA MET A 28 -0.08 5.37 -10.62
C MET A 28 -0.69 6.58 -9.89
N THR A 29 -1.28 7.50 -10.64
CA THR A 29 -1.89 8.71 -10.08
C THR A 29 -3.20 8.45 -9.33
N ASN A 30 -3.91 7.37 -9.64
CA ASN A 30 -5.22 7.05 -9.07
C ASN A 30 -5.28 5.68 -8.36
N HIS A 31 -4.28 4.81 -8.51
CA HIS A 31 -4.19 3.53 -7.81
C HIS A 31 -2.75 3.01 -7.79
N TYR A 32 -2.55 1.84 -7.18
CA TYR A 32 -1.28 1.13 -7.21
C TYR A 32 -1.52 -0.39 -7.28
N HIS A 33 -0.51 -1.13 -7.72
CA HIS A 33 -0.46 -2.59 -7.65
C HIS A 33 0.68 -3.01 -6.72
N LEU A 34 0.46 -4.06 -5.94
CA LEU A 34 1.49 -4.70 -5.12
C LEU A 34 1.52 -6.20 -5.38
N LEU A 35 2.73 -6.73 -5.53
CA LEU A 35 3.01 -8.14 -5.33
C LEU A 35 3.72 -8.26 -3.99
N LEU A 36 3.09 -8.94 -3.03
CA LEU A 36 3.60 -9.07 -1.68
C LEU A 36 3.26 -10.42 -1.07
N GLU A 37 4.10 -10.85 -0.13
CA GLU A 37 3.90 -12.02 0.71
C GLU A 37 3.72 -11.57 2.16
N THR A 38 2.71 -12.10 2.85
CA THR A 38 2.55 -11.91 4.29
C THR A 38 2.86 -13.21 5.02
N ARG A 39 3.88 -13.20 5.88
CA ARG A 39 4.23 -14.36 6.73
C ARG A 39 3.30 -14.56 7.91
N ARG A 40 2.34 -13.65 8.07
CA ARG A 40 1.30 -13.66 9.11
C ARG A 40 -0.05 -13.44 8.41
N ALA A 41 -1.15 -13.86 9.03
CA ALA A 41 -2.50 -13.59 8.53
C ALA A 41 -2.92 -12.12 8.75
N ASN A 42 -2.18 -11.16 8.18
CA ASN A 42 -2.29 -9.73 8.48
C ASN A 42 -2.34 -8.82 7.23
N LEU A 43 -2.61 -9.38 6.04
CA LEU A 43 -2.71 -8.63 4.78
C LEU A 43 -3.57 -7.36 4.88
N SER A 44 -4.76 -7.46 5.50
CA SER A 44 -5.65 -6.30 5.64
C SER A 44 -5.04 -5.17 6.47
N ARG A 45 -4.21 -5.49 7.48
CA ARG A 45 -3.48 -4.50 8.30
C ARG A 45 -2.37 -3.82 7.50
N VAL A 46 -1.63 -4.60 6.70
CA VAL A 46 -0.60 -4.10 5.78
C VAL A 46 -1.20 -3.09 4.80
N LEU A 47 -2.28 -3.48 4.13
CA LEU A 47 -2.94 -2.64 3.13
C LEU A 47 -3.59 -1.40 3.77
N HIS A 48 -4.18 -1.52 4.96
CA HIS A 48 -4.73 -0.37 5.69
C HIS A 48 -3.65 0.66 6.02
N HIS A 49 -2.49 0.21 6.51
CA HIS A 49 -1.35 1.08 6.80
C HIS A 49 -0.84 1.81 5.55
N ILE A 50 -0.56 1.08 4.46
CA ILE A 50 -0.07 1.67 3.21
C ILE A 50 -1.09 2.67 2.65
N ASN A 51 -2.37 2.28 2.57
CA ASN A 51 -3.44 3.13 2.05
C ASN A 51 -3.60 4.41 2.87
N GLY A 52 -3.68 4.29 4.19
CA GLY A 52 -3.87 5.44 5.08
C GLY A 52 -2.68 6.40 5.02
N ALA A 53 -1.46 5.87 5.15
CA ALA A 53 -0.25 6.68 5.17
C ALA A 53 -0.07 7.46 3.86
N TYR A 54 -0.23 6.80 2.71
CA TYR A 54 -0.07 7.45 1.42
C TYR A 54 -1.23 8.41 1.09
N THR A 55 -2.48 8.05 1.42
CA THR A 55 -3.64 8.95 1.27
C THR A 55 -3.42 10.24 2.04
N ASN A 56 -2.99 10.15 3.30
CA ASN A 56 -2.74 11.33 4.14
C ASN A 56 -1.65 12.23 3.54
N TYR A 57 -0.53 11.64 3.13
CA TYR A 57 0.57 12.37 2.47
C TYR A 57 0.10 13.07 1.20
N PHE A 58 -0.57 12.34 0.31
CA PHE A 58 -1.00 12.86 -0.99
C PHE A 58 -2.05 13.95 -0.84
N ASN A 59 -3.02 13.76 0.05
CA ASN A 59 -4.05 14.75 0.35
C ASN A 59 -3.45 16.04 0.93
N ALA A 60 -2.52 15.93 1.89
CA ALA A 60 -1.83 17.09 2.45
C ALA A 60 -1.04 17.84 1.37
N LYS A 61 -0.32 17.12 0.51
CA LYS A 61 0.44 17.68 -0.61
C LYS A 61 -0.48 18.40 -1.62
N MET A 62 -1.61 17.79 -1.97
CA MET A 62 -2.54 18.32 -2.97
C MET A 62 -3.59 19.29 -2.41
N ARG A 63 -3.56 19.56 -1.09
CA ARG A 63 -4.61 20.31 -0.37
C ARG A 63 -6.02 19.77 -0.63
N ARG A 64 -6.14 18.45 -0.70
CA ARG A 64 -7.40 17.72 -0.88
C ARG A 64 -7.80 17.01 0.42
N SER A 65 -9.04 16.58 0.48
CA SER A 65 -9.56 15.70 1.53
C SER A 65 -10.42 14.59 0.92
N GLY A 66 -10.68 13.54 1.70
CA GLY A 66 -11.44 12.38 1.26
C GLY A 66 -10.58 11.21 0.77
N HIS A 67 -11.24 10.21 0.20
CA HIS A 67 -10.61 8.97 -0.21
C HIS A 67 -9.77 9.15 -1.48
N LEU A 68 -8.48 8.82 -1.40
CA LEU A 68 -7.61 8.73 -2.58
C LEU A 68 -7.86 7.42 -3.35
N PHE A 69 -7.87 6.31 -2.63
CA PHE A 69 -8.20 5.00 -3.17
C PHE A 69 -9.66 4.68 -2.85
N GLN A 70 -10.44 4.29 -3.86
CA GLN A 70 -11.83 3.92 -3.72
C GLN A 70 -11.99 2.39 -3.80
N GLY A 71 -12.93 1.84 -3.04
CA GLY A 71 -13.24 0.42 -3.04
C GLY A 71 -12.34 -0.45 -2.15
N ARG A 72 -12.57 -1.76 -2.18
CA ARG A 72 -11.72 -2.76 -1.53
C ARG A 72 -10.53 -3.09 -2.44
N TYR A 73 -9.45 -3.57 -1.84
CA TYR A 73 -8.37 -4.16 -2.62
C TYR A 73 -8.89 -5.42 -3.31
N ASN A 74 -8.46 -5.64 -4.55
CA ASN A 74 -8.72 -6.87 -5.30
C ASN A 74 -7.44 -7.71 -5.25
N GLY A 75 -7.55 -8.94 -4.76
CA GLY A 75 -6.45 -9.89 -4.71
C GLY A 75 -6.72 -11.05 -5.65
N LEU A 76 -5.71 -11.44 -6.42
CA LEU A 76 -5.64 -12.76 -7.04
C LEU A 76 -4.85 -13.62 -6.05
N GLY A 77 -5.52 -14.53 -5.37
CA GLY A 77 -4.86 -15.53 -4.53
C GLY A 77 -4.53 -16.74 -5.38
N ASP A 78 -3.28 -17.19 -5.37
CA ASP A 78 -2.95 -18.52 -5.86
C ASP A 78 -3.58 -19.51 -4.87
N GLY A 79 -4.64 -20.18 -5.32
CA GLY A 79 -5.24 -21.28 -4.59
C GLY A 79 -4.23 -22.42 -4.49
N ALA A 80 -3.45 -22.43 -3.42
CA ALA A 80 -2.62 -23.55 -3.01
C ALA A 80 -2.92 -23.88 -1.54
N ASN A 81 -4.06 -24.56 -1.36
CA ASN A 81 -4.23 -25.74 -0.51
C ASN A 81 -5.40 -26.55 -1.05
#